data_AF-A0A5C4YC04-F1
#
_entry.id   AF-A0A5C4YC04-F1
#
_cell.length_a   1.000
_cell.length_b   1.000
_cell.length_c   1.000
_cell.angle_alpha   90.00
_cell.angle_beta   90.00
_cell.angle_gamma   90.00
#
_symmetry.space_group_name_H-M   'P 1'
#
loop_
_entity.id
_entity.type
_entity.pdbx_description
1 polymer ?
#
loop_
_entity_poly.entity_id
_entity_poly.type
_entity_poly.pdbx_seq_one_letter_code
_entity_poly.pdbx_strand_id
1 'polypeptide(L)'
;MNLLNFILSISGVGDFIIILFASMIIYAIVYLIIFLLINVFFYLFKFSEKVTDIINNKLIFLFYLSYPCLGILFFLFFDALIGEANKSYVEKINKKYNINLETMRSIGFGVCNNSDYASQICKNYLKYFENSLEQSIARSKKEEELKKKKQEEIEKNIMEIK
;
A
#
# COMPACT_ATOMS: atom_id res chain seq x y z
N MET A 1 18.87 -0.84 -1.73
CA MET A 1 17.79 0.01 -2.28
C MET A 1 17.72 1.27 -1.43
N ASN A 2 17.89 2.46 -2.00
CA ASN A 2 17.88 3.71 -1.21
C ASN A 2 16.51 3.93 -0.55
N LEU A 3 16.51 4.50 0.67
CA LEU A 3 15.30 4.79 1.46
C LEU A 3 14.27 5.59 0.65
N LEU A 4 14.74 6.47 -0.25
CA LEU A 4 13.93 7.20 -1.21
C LEU A 4 13.19 6.27 -2.19
N ASN A 5 13.89 5.33 -2.83
CA ASN A 5 13.28 4.36 -3.75
C ASN A 5 12.31 3.42 -3.02
N PHE A 6 12.59 3.10 -1.76
CA PHE A 6 11.69 2.32 -0.90
C PHE A 6 10.42 3.10 -0.55
N ILE A 7 10.54 4.34 -0.06
CA ILE A 7 9.40 5.21 0.29
C ILE A 7 8.53 5.52 -0.95
N LEU A 8 9.15 5.71 -2.10
CA LEU A 8 8.45 5.96 -3.37
C LEU A 8 7.76 4.72 -3.93
N SER A 9 8.33 3.52 -3.73
CA SER A 9 7.60 2.27 -3.98
C SER A 9 6.42 2.11 -3.02
N ILE A 10 6.54 2.60 -1.78
CA ILE A 10 5.55 2.43 -0.72
C ILE A 10 4.38 3.41 -0.85
N SER A 11 4.58 4.65 -1.30
CA SER A 11 3.53 5.69 -1.31
C SER A 11 2.37 5.44 -2.30
N GLY A 12 2.40 4.31 -3.01
CA GLY A 12 1.28 3.83 -3.80
C GLY A 12 1.07 2.33 -3.65
N VAL A 13 2.14 1.53 -3.65
CA VAL A 13 2.03 0.06 -3.53
C VAL A 13 1.89 -0.39 -2.09
N GLY A 14 2.60 0.25 -1.15
CA GLY A 14 2.53 -0.08 0.28
C GLY A 14 1.17 0.24 0.88
N ASP A 15 0.64 1.44 0.61
CA ASP A 15 -0.71 1.83 1.04
C ASP A 15 -1.79 0.90 0.45
N PHE A 16 -1.60 0.45 -0.80
CA PHE A 16 -2.51 -0.50 -1.43
C PHE A 16 -2.43 -1.90 -0.82
N ILE A 17 -1.24 -2.41 -0.55
CA ILE A 17 -1.05 -3.68 0.15
C ILE A 17 -1.73 -3.63 1.52
N ILE A 18 -1.58 -2.52 2.25
CA ILE A 18 -2.27 -2.31 3.53
C ILE A 18 -3.79 -2.31 3.35
N ILE A 19 -4.32 -1.61 2.34
CA ILE A 19 -5.76 -1.60 2.03
C ILE A 19 -6.25 -3.00 1.65
N LEU A 20 -5.49 -3.76 0.87
CA LEU A 20 -5.79 -5.14 0.49
C LEU A 20 -5.84 -6.07 1.71
N PHE A 21 -4.83 -6.01 2.57
CA PHE A 21 -4.83 -6.80 3.81
C PHE A 21 -6.01 -6.41 4.70
N ALA A 22 -6.27 -5.11 4.86
CA ALA A 22 -7.41 -4.63 5.64
C ALA A 22 -8.75 -5.10 5.05
N SER A 23 -8.94 -5.03 3.72
CA SER A 23 -10.17 -5.45 3.07
C SER A 23 -10.40 -6.96 3.19
N MET A 24 -9.35 -7.77 3.03
CA MET A 24 -9.40 -9.22 3.21
C MET A 24 -9.73 -9.61 4.66
N ILE A 25 -9.16 -8.90 5.64
CA ILE A 25 -9.46 -9.11 7.07
C ILE A 25 -10.92 -8.73 7.37
N ILE A 26 -11.37 -7.56 6.91
CA ILE A 26 -12.76 -7.11 7.10
C ILE A 26 -13.74 -8.11 6.50
N TYR A 27 -13.46 -8.60 5.28
CA TYR A 27 -14.29 -9.61 4.63
C TYR A 27 -14.41 -10.89 5.48
N ALA A 28 -13.29 -11.40 6.01
CA ALA A 28 -13.28 -12.58 6.86
C ALA A 28 -14.07 -12.37 8.16
N ILE A 29 -13.94 -11.20 8.78
CA ILE A 29 -14.70 -10.84 10.00
C ILE A 29 -16.20 -10.78 9.70
N VAL A 30 -16.60 -10.10 8.62
CA VAL A 30 -18.01 -10.00 8.22
C VAL A 30 -18.60 -11.37 7.94
N TYR A 31 -17.86 -12.22 7.21
CA TYR A 31 -18.28 -13.60 6.95
C TYR A 31 -18.47 -14.39 8.26
N LEU A 32 -17.53 -14.28 9.20
CA LEU A 32 -17.62 -14.95 10.50
C LEU A 32 -18.84 -14.48 11.32
N ILE A 33 -19.13 -13.18 11.32
CA ILE A 33 -20.34 -12.63 11.96
C ILE A 33 -21.60 -13.23 11.33
N ILE A 34 -21.68 -13.26 9.99
CA ILE A 34 -22.83 -13.85 9.28
C ILE A 34 -22.97 -15.34 9.63
N PHE A 35 -21.87 -16.09 9.63
CA PHE A 35 -21.86 -17.51 9.97
C PHE A 35 -22.37 -17.76 11.40
N LEU A 36 -21.95 -16.94 12.37
CA LEU A 36 -22.44 -17.02 13.74
C LEU A 36 -23.93 -16.68 13.84
N LEU A 37 -24.39 -15.61 13.17
CA LEU A 37 -25.80 -15.22 13.16
C LEU A 37 -26.70 -16.32 12.60
N ILE A 38 -26.27 -16.98 11.53
CA ILE A 38 -27.00 -18.12 10.94
C ILE A 38 -27.09 -19.29 11.94
N ASN A 39 -26.01 -19.61 12.64
CA ASN A 39 -26.02 -20.67 13.65
C ASN A 39 -26.92 -20.33 14.85
N VAL A 40 -26.89 -19.07 15.32
CA VAL A 40 -27.81 -18.60 16.37
C VAL A 40 -29.26 -18.72 15.90
N PHE A 41 -29.54 -18.34 14.65
CA PHE A 41 -30.86 -18.50 14.05
C PHE A 41 -31.31 -19.97 14.03
N PHE A 42 -30.47 -20.89 13.54
CA PHE A 42 -30.80 -22.32 13.53
C PHE A 42 -31.06 -22.89 14.92
N TYR A 43 -30.29 -22.46 15.90
CA TYR A 43 -30.49 -22.83 17.30
C TYR A 43 -31.85 -22.33 17.83
N LEU A 44 -32.17 -21.05 17.64
CA LEU A 44 -33.43 -20.44 18.10
C LEU A 44 -34.67 -21.11 17.50
N PHE A 45 -34.60 -21.49 16.23
CA PHE A 45 -35.70 -22.13 15.51
C PHE A 45 -35.68 -23.67 15.58
N LYS A 46 -34.76 -24.26 16.36
CA LYS A 46 -34.62 -25.71 16.57
C LYS A 46 -34.55 -26.50 15.25
N PHE A 47 -33.77 -26.01 14.29
CA PHE A 47 -33.49 -26.76 13.07
C PHE A 47 -32.77 -28.07 13.39
N SER A 48 -33.03 -29.13 12.61
CA SER A 48 -32.34 -30.41 12.78
C SER A 48 -30.84 -30.26 12.50
N GLU A 49 -30.00 -30.93 13.29
CA GLU A 49 -28.54 -30.94 13.11
C GLU A 49 -28.13 -31.26 11.66
N LYS A 50 -28.77 -32.25 11.04
CA LYS A 50 -28.51 -32.64 9.65
C LYS A 50 -28.66 -31.48 8.65
N VAL A 51 -29.67 -30.63 8.83
CA VAL A 51 -29.92 -29.48 7.94
C VAL A 51 -28.91 -28.37 8.23
N THR A 52 -28.64 -28.10 9.50
CA THR A 52 -27.62 -27.14 9.95
C THR A 52 -26.25 -27.48 9.39
N ASP A 53 -25.83 -28.75 9.45
CA ASP A 53 -24.54 -29.21 8.93
C ASP A 53 -24.40 -29.04 7.42
N ILE A 54 -25.46 -29.37 6.66
CA ILE A 54 -25.47 -29.18 5.21
C ILE A 54 -25.30 -27.69 4.85
N ILE A 55 -25.99 -26.80 5.57
CA ILE A 55 -25.90 -25.36 5.31
C ILE A 55 -24.54 -24.82 5.71
N ASN A 56 -24.02 -25.21 6.88
CA ASN A 56 -22.69 -24.80 7.36
C ASN A 56 -21.59 -25.23 6.39
N ASN A 57 -21.63 -26.46 5.88
CA ASN A 57 -20.66 -26.94 4.89
C ASN A 57 -20.73 -26.14 3.58
N LYS A 58 -21.94 -25.78 3.12
CA LYS A 58 -22.10 -24.94 1.92
C LYS A 58 -21.56 -23.53 2.13
N LEU A 59 -21.81 -22.93 3.30
CA LEU A 59 -21.28 -21.60 3.64
C LEU A 59 -19.75 -21.63 3.66
N ILE A 60 -19.15 -22.61 4.35
CA ILE A 60 -17.70 -22.77 4.42
C ILE A 60 -17.11 -22.94 3.02
N PHE A 61 -17.73 -23.78 2.18
CA PHE A 61 -17.33 -23.92 0.78
C PHE A 61 -17.39 -22.60 0.00
N LEU A 62 -18.48 -21.83 0.16
CA LEU A 62 -18.63 -20.53 -0.47
C LEU A 62 -17.54 -19.55 -0.03
N PHE A 63 -17.16 -19.54 1.24
CA PHE A 63 -16.06 -18.71 1.74
C PHE A 63 -14.73 -19.07 1.08
N TYR A 64 -14.39 -20.36 1.03
CA TYR A 64 -13.15 -20.80 0.38
C TYR A 64 -13.13 -20.52 -1.12
N LEU A 65 -14.30 -20.42 -1.76
CA LEU A 65 -14.41 -20.04 -3.16
C LEU A 65 -14.31 -18.51 -3.34
N SER A 66 -15.01 -17.72 -2.52
CA SER A 66 -15.12 -16.27 -2.69
C SER A 66 -13.90 -15.49 -2.18
N TYR A 67 -13.26 -15.97 -1.12
CA TYR A 67 -12.10 -15.32 -0.51
C TYR A 67 -10.91 -15.17 -1.48
N PRO A 68 -10.44 -16.22 -2.18
CA PRO A 68 -9.38 -16.06 -3.17
C PRO A 68 -9.83 -15.24 -4.39
N CYS A 69 -11.11 -15.34 -4.81
CA CYS A 69 -11.65 -14.51 -5.87
C CYS A 69 -11.53 -13.01 -5.55
N LEU A 70 -11.77 -12.62 -4.29
CA LEU A 70 -11.60 -11.25 -3.83
C LEU A 70 -10.14 -10.78 -4.02
N GLY A 71 -9.17 -11.60 -3.62
CA GLY A 71 -7.74 -11.31 -3.77
C GLY A 71 -7.33 -11.14 -5.23
N ILE A 72 -7.79 -12.04 -6.12
CA ILE A 72 -7.53 -11.96 -7.57
C ILE A 72 -8.12 -10.67 -8.16
N LEU A 73 -9.36 -10.35 -7.80
CA LEU A 73 -10.06 -9.17 -8.33
C LEU A 73 -9.36 -7.88 -7.90
N PHE A 74 -8.87 -7.82 -6.66
CA PHE A 74 -8.02 -6.72 -6.19
C PHE A 74 -6.70 -6.64 -6.96
N PHE A 75 -6.04 -7.77 -7.22
CA PHE A 75 -4.79 -7.79 -7.98
C PHE A 75 -4.97 -7.29 -9.42
N LEU A 76 -6.06 -7.70 -10.09
CA LEU A 76 -6.39 -7.22 -11.43
C LEU A 76 -6.70 -5.72 -11.44
N PHE A 77 -7.44 -5.24 -10.45
CA PHE A 77 -7.73 -3.82 -10.30
C PHE A 77 -6.46 -3.00 -10.05
N PHE A 78 -5.52 -3.56 -9.29
CA PHE A 78 -4.22 -2.95 -9.03
C PHE A 78 -3.39 -2.80 -10.31
N ASP A 79 -3.25 -3.88 -11.07
CA ASP A 79 -2.47 -3.90 -12.30
C ASP A 79 -3.04 -2.91 -13.33
N ALA A 80 -4.36 -2.84 -13.43
CA ALA A 80 -5.05 -1.87 -14.29
C ALA A 80 -4.86 -0.40 -13.87
N LEU A 81 -4.56 -0.14 -12.60
CA LEU A 81 -4.40 1.22 -12.07
C LEU A 81 -2.95 1.64 -11.87
N ILE A 82 -1.99 0.73 -11.92
CA ILE A 82 -0.58 1.11 -11.94
C ILE A 82 -0.30 1.83 -13.26
N GLY A 83 0.14 3.08 -13.14
CA GLY A 83 0.57 3.88 -14.28
C GLY A 83 1.98 4.41 -14.11
N GLU A 84 2.57 4.77 -15.24
CA GLU A 84 3.77 5.61 -15.28
C GLU A 84 3.40 7.07 -15.06
N ALA A 85 4.25 7.78 -14.31
CA ALA A 85 4.12 9.21 -14.16
C ALA A 85 4.31 9.93 -15.50
N ASN A 86 3.59 11.05 -15.71
CA ASN A 86 3.79 11.90 -16.87
C ASN A 86 5.23 12.41 -16.92
N LYS A 87 5.88 12.25 -18.08
CA LYS A 87 7.29 12.66 -18.30
C LYS A 87 7.56 14.11 -17.91
N SER A 88 6.66 15.04 -18.25
CA SER A 88 6.79 16.46 -17.90
C SER A 88 6.74 16.68 -16.38
N TYR A 89 5.88 15.93 -15.69
CA TYR A 89 5.80 15.95 -14.23
C TYR A 89 7.10 15.41 -13.59
N VAL A 90 7.59 14.26 -14.09
CA VAL A 90 8.85 13.65 -13.62
C VAL A 90 10.03 14.60 -13.84
N GLU A 91 10.12 15.23 -15.01
CA GLU A 91 11.21 16.15 -15.33
C GLU A 91 11.22 17.36 -14.39
N LYS A 92 10.04 17.91 -14.07
CA LYS A 92 9.89 19.00 -13.10
C LYS A 92 10.39 18.60 -11.71
N ILE A 93 10.04 17.40 -11.23
CA ILE A 93 10.45 16.91 -9.92
C ILE A 93 11.95 16.58 -9.88
N ASN A 94 12.47 15.92 -10.92
CA ASN A 94 13.90 15.61 -11.06
C ASN A 94 14.74 16.89 -11.00
N LYS A 95 14.32 17.95 -11.71
CA LYS A 95 14.99 19.27 -11.65
C LYS A 95 14.88 19.93 -10.28
N LYS A 96 13.69 19.90 -9.65
CA LYS A 96 13.45 20.57 -8.36
C LYS A 96 14.29 19.96 -7.23
N TYR A 97 14.44 18.63 -7.18
CA TYR A 97 15.08 17.94 -6.06
C TYR A 97 16.41 17.27 -6.40
N ASN A 98 16.86 17.34 -7.67
CA ASN A 98 18.06 16.66 -8.17
C ASN A 98 18.04 15.15 -7.88
N ILE A 99 16.96 14.49 -8.27
CA ILE A 99 16.72 13.04 -8.10
C ILE A 99 16.39 12.40 -9.45
N ASN A 100 16.43 11.07 -9.54
CA ASN A 100 16.01 10.33 -10.73
C ASN A 100 14.74 9.50 -10.43
N LEU A 101 13.61 9.93 -10.98
CA LEU A 101 12.31 9.26 -10.92
C LEU A 101 11.81 8.70 -12.27
N GLU A 102 12.68 8.55 -13.27
CA GLU A 102 12.27 8.22 -14.66
C GLU A 102 11.48 6.92 -14.80
N THR A 103 11.66 5.96 -13.90
CA THR A 103 10.98 4.65 -13.93
C THR A 103 9.89 4.50 -12.88
N MET A 104 9.48 5.60 -12.24
CA MET A 104 8.53 5.51 -11.14
C MET A 104 7.13 5.14 -11.63
N ARG A 105 6.58 4.09 -11.03
CA ARG A 105 5.22 3.59 -11.28
C ARG A 105 4.43 3.56 -9.98
N SER A 106 3.18 3.98 -10.03
CA SER A 106 2.27 3.91 -8.89
C SER A 106 0.81 3.94 -9.34
N ILE A 107 -0.10 3.54 -8.45
CA ILE A 107 -1.56 3.69 -8.67
C ILE A 107 -1.93 5.14 -8.94
N GLY A 108 -1.41 6.07 -8.13
CA GLY A 108 -1.80 7.47 -8.24
C GLY A 108 -1.40 8.10 -9.58
N PHE A 109 -0.33 7.62 -10.22
CA PHE A 109 0.01 8.01 -11.58
C PHE A 109 -0.95 7.44 -12.63
N GLY A 110 -1.44 6.21 -12.47
CA GLY A 110 -2.50 5.69 -13.36
C GLY A 110 -3.82 6.44 -13.21
N VAL A 111 -4.21 6.79 -11.97
CA VAL A 111 -5.39 7.66 -11.71
C VAL A 111 -5.22 9.03 -12.35
N CYS A 112 -4.01 9.61 -12.31
CA CYS A 112 -3.71 10.88 -12.96
C CYS A 112 -3.73 10.78 -14.49
N ASN A 113 -3.19 9.71 -15.08
CA ASN A 113 -3.23 9.49 -16.53
C ASN A 113 -4.66 9.39 -17.06
N ASN A 114 -5.55 8.68 -16.36
CA ASN A 114 -6.95 8.56 -16.76
C ASN A 114 -7.75 9.88 -16.67
N SER A 115 -7.19 10.92 -16.04
CA SER A 115 -7.86 12.21 -15.84
C SER A 115 -7.10 13.40 -16.43
N ASP A 116 -6.15 13.14 -17.33
CA ASP A 116 -5.27 14.13 -17.97
C ASP A 116 -4.65 15.13 -16.97
N TYR A 117 -4.38 14.67 -15.75
CA TYR A 117 -3.83 15.48 -14.66
C TYR A 117 -4.69 16.69 -14.24
N ALA A 118 -5.93 16.78 -14.73
CA ALA A 118 -6.82 17.92 -14.50
C ALA A 118 -7.72 17.75 -13.26
N SER A 119 -8.03 16.49 -12.91
CA SER A 119 -8.97 16.16 -11.83
C SER A 119 -8.49 16.65 -10.47
N GLN A 120 -9.44 17.00 -9.59
CA GLN A 120 -9.15 17.37 -8.22
C GLN A 120 -8.48 16.23 -7.44
N ILE A 121 -8.85 14.98 -7.76
CA ILE A 121 -8.26 13.77 -7.18
C ILE A 121 -6.78 13.68 -7.54
N CYS A 122 -6.44 13.83 -8.82
CA CYS A 122 -5.04 13.82 -9.25
C CYS A 122 -4.24 14.95 -8.58
N LYS A 123 -4.78 16.18 -8.55
CA LYS A 123 -4.11 17.32 -7.89
C LYS A 123 -3.82 17.06 -6.41
N ASN A 124 -4.78 16.49 -5.69
CA ASN A 124 -4.61 16.15 -4.28
C ASN A 124 -3.55 15.05 -4.10
N TYR A 125 -3.56 14.02 -4.94
CA TYR A 125 -2.54 12.96 -4.91
C TYR A 125 -1.14 13.52 -5.17
N LEU A 126 -0.94 14.30 -6.24
CA LEU A 126 0.37 14.88 -6.57
C LEU A 126 0.90 15.77 -5.44
N LYS A 127 0.02 16.55 -4.80
CA LYS A 127 0.39 17.35 -3.63
C LYS A 127 0.83 16.49 -2.44
N TYR A 128 0.09 15.42 -2.15
CA TYR A 128 0.47 14.47 -1.10
C TYR A 128 1.82 13.80 -1.40
N PHE A 129 1.99 13.36 -2.64
CA PHE A 129 3.23 12.75 -3.12
C PHE A 129 4.44 13.67 -2.97
N GLU A 130 4.34 14.93 -3.42
CA GLU A 130 5.41 15.91 -3.29
C GLU A 130 5.77 16.18 -1.83
N ASN A 131 4.77 16.32 -0.94
CA ASN A 131 5.01 16.52 0.49
C ASN A 131 5.74 15.32 1.11
N SER A 132 5.34 14.10 0.76
CA SER A 132 5.98 12.87 1.25
C SER A 132 7.43 12.77 0.75
N LEU A 133 7.65 13.09 -0.53
CA LEU A 133 8.97 13.15 -1.13
C LEU A 133 9.87 14.17 -0.41
N GLU A 134 9.40 15.38 -0.16
CA GLU A 134 10.15 16.41 0.58
C GLU A 134 10.58 15.94 1.96
N GLN A 135 9.66 15.33 2.71
CA GLN A 135 9.95 14.78 4.04
C GLN A 135 10.98 13.64 3.99
N SER A 136 10.91 12.80 2.97
CA SER A 136 11.85 11.68 2.79
C SER A 136 13.26 12.18 2.48
N ILE A 137 13.39 13.18 1.61
CA ILE A 137 14.67 13.81 1.27
C ILE A 137 15.26 14.49 2.51
N ALA A 138 14.45 15.23 3.27
CA ALA A 138 14.91 15.91 4.49
C ALA A 138 15.42 14.91 5.53
N ARG A 139 14.75 13.76 5.70
CA ARG A 139 15.21 12.67 6.58
C ARG A 139 16.53 12.08 6.10
N SER A 140 16.64 11.76 4.81
CA SER A 140 17.85 11.19 4.23
C SER A 140 19.08 12.09 4.43
N LYS A 141 18.92 13.41 4.24
CA LYS A 141 20.00 14.38 4.48
C LYS A 141 20.45 14.41 5.94
N LYS A 142 19.51 14.39 6.89
CA LYS A 142 19.83 14.33 8.33
C LYS A 142 20.59 13.05 8.69
N GLU A 143 20.20 11.91 8.12
CA GLU A 143 20.89 10.64 8.35
C GLU A 143 22.32 10.64 7.79
N GLU A 144 22.53 11.19 6.59
CA GLU A 144 23.87 11.34 6.01
C GLU A 144 24.76 12.25 6.85
N GLU A 145 24.24 13.39 7.32
CA GLU A 145 24.99 14.31 8.17
C GLU A 145 25.38 13.66 9.50
N LEU A 146 24.48 12.88 10.10
CA LEU A 146 24.77 12.12 11.32
C LEU A 146 25.84 11.06 11.10
N LYS A 147 25.81 10.35 9.96
CA LYS A 147 26.83 9.36 9.59
C LYS A 147 28.20 10.01 9.42
N LYS A 148 28.28 11.16 8.73
CA LYS A 148 29.53 11.91 8.57
C LYS A 148 30.12 12.34 9.91
N LYS A 149 29.31 12.94 10.79
CA LYS A 149 29.76 13.35 12.14
C LYS A 149 30.32 12.18 12.94
N LYS A 150 29.65 11.02 12.92
CA LYS A 150 30.15 9.80 13.58
C LYS A 150 31.47 9.32 12.97
N GLN A 151 31.64 9.42 11.66
CA GLN A 151 32.86 9.01 10.98
C GLN A 151 34.03 9.95 11.30
N GLU A 152 33.82 11.26 11.31
CA GLU A 152 34.79 12.27 11.74
C GLU A 152 35.22 12.07 13.21
N GLU A 153 34.27 11.74 14.09
CA GLU A 153 34.56 11.44 15.50
C GLU A 153 35.42 10.17 15.65
N ILE A 154 35.13 9.12 14.88
CA ILE A 154 35.94 7.90 14.86
C ILE A 154 37.36 8.18 14.34
N GLU A 155 37.50 8.93 13.24
CA GLU A 155 38.81 9.29 12.69
C GLU A 155 39.64 10.12 13.66
N LYS A 156 39.01 11.07 14.36
CA LYS A 156 39.66 11.87 15.40
C LYS A 156 40.15 10.99 16.56
N ASN A 157 39.31 10.08 17.04
CA ASN A 157 39.69 9.16 18.12
C ASN A 157 40.84 8.21 17.72
N ILE A 158 40.90 7.78 16.46
CA ILE A 158 42.02 6.95 15.95
C ILE A 158 43.33 7.75 15.89
N MET A 159 43.27 9.04 15.53
CA MET A 159 44.45 9.93 15.53
C MET A 159 44.98 10.20 16.93
N GLU A 160 44.12 10.34 17.94
CA GLU A 160 44.53 10.59 19.33
C GLU A 160 45.15 9.35 20.02
N ILE A 161 44.95 8.15 19.48
CA ILE A 161 45.53 6.89 19.99
C ILE A 161 46.92 6.59 19.39
N LYS A 162 47.31 7.28 18.30
CA LYS A 162 48.64 7.15 17.66
C LYS A 162 49.66 8.13 18.23
#